data_AF-A0A9X1LRI9-F1
#
_entry.id   AF-A0A9X1LRI9-F1
#
_cell.length_a   1.000
_cell.length_b   1.000
_cell.length_c   1.000
_cell.angle_alpha   90.00
_cell.angle_beta   90.00
_cell.angle_gamma   90.00
#
_symmetry.space_group_name_H-M   'P 1'
#
loop_
_entity.id
_entity.type
_entity.pdbx_description
1 polymer ?
#
loop_
_entity_poly.entity_id
_entity_poly.type
_entity_poly.pdbx_seq_one_letter_code
_entity_poly.pdbx_strand_id
1 'polypeptide(L)'
;MSTPLDSPDQGGVATLDRELEELLKEENLEPGDHERFSHYVKKDKILESAITGKPVRALCGKKWTPGRDPEKFPICPTCKEIYESMVG
;
A
#
# COMPACT_ATOMS: atom_id res chain seq x y z
N MET A 1 -17.46 -23.43 48.41
CA MET A 1 -18.31 -23.25 47.22
C MET A 1 -17.88 -21.97 46.54
N SER A 2 -17.45 -22.05 45.28
CA SER A 2 -16.79 -20.96 44.55
C SER A 2 -17.80 -19.92 44.09
N THR A 3 -17.51 -18.64 44.31
CA THR A 3 -18.35 -17.50 43.92
C THR A 3 -18.36 -17.32 42.40
N PRO A 4 -19.52 -17.07 41.76
CA PRO A 4 -19.59 -16.69 40.36
C PRO A 4 -19.24 -15.20 40.21
N LEU A 5 -18.20 -14.88 39.43
CA LEU A 5 -17.90 -13.50 39.05
C LEU A 5 -18.54 -13.22 37.69
N ASP A 6 -19.68 -12.55 37.75
CA ASP A 6 -20.29 -11.77 36.68
C ASP A 6 -19.30 -10.67 36.26
N SER A 7 -18.90 -10.67 34.98
CA SER A 7 -18.14 -9.58 34.37
C SER A 7 -18.83 -9.17 33.08
N PRO A 8 -19.48 -7.99 33.04
CA PRO A 8 -19.96 -7.38 31.82
C PRO A 8 -18.81 -6.57 31.21
N ASP A 9 -18.00 -7.18 30.35
CA ASP A 9 -17.20 -6.43 29.38
C ASP A 9 -17.69 -6.78 27.98
N GLN A 10 -18.80 -6.15 27.61
CA GLN A 10 -19.33 -6.20 26.25
C GLN A 10 -19.27 -4.77 25.71
N GLY A 11 -18.06 -4.35 25.33
CA GLY A 11 -17.86 -3.02 24.76
C GLY A 11 -16.49 -2.72 24.16
N GLY A 12 -15.45 -3.52 24.42
CA GLY A 12 -14.09 -3.24 23.93
C GLY A 12 -13.69 -3.95 22.63
N VAL A 13 -14.28 -5.11 22.32
CA VAL A 13 -13.78 -5.97 21.23
C VAL A 13 -14.11 -5.41 19.84
N ALA A 14 -15.36 -5.00 19.60
CA ALA A 14 -15.82 -4.56 18.28
C ALA A 14 -15.09 -3.31 17.71
N THR A 15 -14.53 -2.47 18.58
CA THR A 15 -13.70 -1.31 18.18
C THR A 15 -12.30 -1.74 17.75
N LEU A 16 -11.72 -2.75 18.41
CA LEU A 16 -10.40 -3.28 18.07
C LEU A 16 -10.44 -4.02 16.72
N ASP A 17 -11.52 -4.75 16.44
CA ASP A 17 -11.74 -5.42 15.15
C ASP A 17 -11.80 -4.41 13.99
N ARG A 18 -12.49 -3.28 14.19
CA ARG A 18 -12.58 -2.20 13.20
C ARG A 18 -11.23 -1.53 12.95
N GLU A 19 -10.51 -1.14 14.00
CA GLU A 19 -9.19 -0.53 13.85
C GLU A 19 -8.20 -1.47 13.17
N LEU A 20 -8.26 -2.78 13.47
CA LEU A 20 -7.42 -3.78 12.83
C LEU A 20 -7.75 -3.94 11.34
N GLU A 21 -9.02 -4.00 10.96
CA GLU A 21 -9.44 -4.04 9.54
C GLU A 21 -8.95 -2.82 8.75
N GLU A 22 -9.00 -1.62 9.34
CA GLU A 22 -8.56 -0.38 8.70
C GLU A 22 -7.03 -0.39 8.50
N LEU A 23 -6.25 -0.84 9.50
CA LEU A 23 -4.79 -1.00 9.39
C LEU A 23 -4.38 -2.01 8.32
N LEU A 24 -5.04 -3.18 8.24
CA LEU A 24 -4.77 -4.18 7.20
C LEU A 24 -5.10 -3.66 5.80
N LYS A 25 -6.13 -2.81 5.66
CA LYS A 25 -6.51 -2.20 4.38
C LYS A 25 -5.50 -1.14 3.94
N GLU A 26 -4.88 -0.43 4.89
CA GLU A 26 -3.80 0.50 4.61
C GLU A 26 -2.49 -0.22 4.24
N GLU A 27 -2.19 -1.34 4.89
CA GLU A 27 -1.02 -2.21 4.64
C GLU A 27 -1.18 -3.16 3.44
N ASN A 28 -2.30 -3.12 2.71
CA ASN A 28 -2.48 -3.94 1.49
C ASN A 28 -1.60 -3.40 0.34
N LEU A 29 -0.29 -3.59 0.48
CA LEU A 29 0.70 -3.60 -0.58
C LEU A 29 0.42 -4.87 -1.38
N GLU A 30 -0.33 -4.76 -2.47
CA GLU A 30 -0.75 -5.89 -3.30
C GLU A 30 0.47 -6.79 -3.63
N PRO A 31 0.62 -7.97 -2.99
CA PRO A 31 1.95 -8.60 -2.85
C PRO A 31 2.47 -9.28 -4.12
N GLY A 32 1.80 -9.17 -5.27
CA GLY A 32 2.06 -10.05 -6.43
C GLY A 32 2.35 -9.38 -7.77
N ASP A 33 2.11 -8.07 -7.91
CA ASP A 33 2.25 -7.38 -9.20
C ASP A 33 3.31 -6.26 -9.17
N HIS A 34 3.97 -6.09 -8.03
CA HIS A 34 5.07 -5.14 -7.83
C HIS A 34 6.40 -5.68 -8.34
N GLU A 35 6.46 -6.99 -8.57
CA GLU A 35 7.70 -7.71 -8.89
C GLU A 35 7.90 -7.93 -10.38
N ARG A 36 6.92 -7.58 -11.23
CA ARG A 36 6.95 -7.92 -12.66
C ARG A 36 6.96 -6.71 -13.58
N PHE A 37 6.51 -5.55 -13.09
CA PHE A 37 6.39 -4.35 -13.91
C PHE A 37 6.95 -3.10 -13.22
N SER A 38 7.60 -2.25 -14.00
CA SER A 38 8.03 -0.92 -13.60
C SER A 38 6.90 0.09 -13.72
N HIS A 39 6.70 0.91 -12.71
CA HIS A 39 5.60 1.86 -12.63
C HIS A 39 6.10 3.31 -12.69
N TYR A 40 5.36 4.16 -13.40
CA TYR A 40 5.63 5.59 -13.41
C TYR A 40 5.06 6.27 -12.16
N VAL A 41 5.87 7.15 -11.59
CA VAL A 41 5.52 8.03 -10.47
C VAL A 41 6.16 9.39 -10.70
N LYS A 42 5.60 10.43 -10.09
CA LYS A 42 6.20 11.76 -10.08
C LYS A 42 7.61 11.69 -9.49
N LYS A 43 8.57 12.33 -10.17
CA LYS A 43 9.99 12.34 -9.79
C LYS A 43 10.24 12.86 -8.38
N ASP A 44 9.42 13.80 -7.92
CA ASP A 44 9.47 14.33 -6.56
C ASP A 44 9.13 13.27 -5.51
N LYS A 45 8.09 12.47 -5.78
CA LYS A 45 7.62 11.42 -4.86
C LYS A 45 8.54 10.21 -4.79
N ILE A 46 9.17 9.81 -5.89
CA ILE A 46 10.15 8.70 -5.83
C ILE A 46 11.37 9.09 -4.98
N LEU A 47 11.82 10.35 -5.06
CA LEU A 47 12.96 10.84 -4.29
C LEU A 47 12.63 10.94 -2.80
N GLU A 48 11.47 11.54 -2.46
CA GLU A 48 10.97 11.61 -1.08
C GLU A 48 10.86 10.21 -0.44
N SER A 49 10.35 9.24 -1.18
CA SER A 49 10.22 7.87 -0.72
C SER A 49 11.53 7.10 -0.65
N ALA A 50 12.51 7.39 -1.52
CA ALA A 50 13.84 6.80 -1.41
C ALA A 50 14.56 7.23 -0.12
N ILE A 51 14.26 8.43 0.39
CA ILE A 51 14.83 8.97 1.64
C ILE A 51 14.03 8.51 2.86
N THR A 52 12.69 8.57 2.78
CA THR A 52 11.80 8.30 3.92
C THR A 52 11.43 6.82 4.07
N GLY A 53 11.65 5.99 3.04
CA GLY A 53 11.19 4.60 3.00
C GLY A 53 9.67 4.45 2.88
N LYS A 54 8.93 5.54 2.64
CA LYS A 54 7.46 5.52 2.55
C LYS A 54 7.01 4.94 1.21
N PRO A 55 5.86 4.22 1.16
CA PRO A 55 5.31 3.74 -0.10
C PRO A 55 4.88 4.91 -1.01
N VAL A 56 5.19 4.82 -2.29
CA VAL A 56 4.68 5.72 -3.35
C VAL A 56 3.48 5.12 -4.05
N ARG A 57 2.65 5.96 -4.67
CA ARG A 57 1.54 5.53 -5.53
C ARG A 57 1.85 5.80 -7.01
N ALA A 58 1.63 4.80 -7.85
CA ALA A 58 1.82 4.84 -9.29
C ALA A 58 0.72 5.63 -10.00
N LEU A 59 0.96 5.98 -11.26
CA LEU A 59 -0.10 6.50 -12.15
C LEU A 59 -1.26 5.50 -12.29
N CYS A 60 -0.99 4.19 -12.30
CA CYS A 60 -2.03 3.16 -12.33
C CYS A 60 -2.75 2.94 -10.97
N GLY A 61 -2.34 3.65 -9.91
CA GLY A 61 -2.98 3.58 -8.59
C GLY A 61 -2.36 2.60 -7.60
N LYS A 62 -1.41 1.78 -8.03
CA LYS A 62 -0.67 0.82 -7.22
C LYS A 62 0.28 1.48 -6.20
N LYS A 63 0.36 0.98 -4.96
CA LYS A 63 1.23 1.54 -3.89
C LYS A 63 2.44 0.66 -3.57
N TRP A 64 3.68 1.12 -3.80
CA TRP A 64 4.89 0.33 -3.55
C TRP A 64 5.99 1.09 -2.82
N THR A 65 6.85 0.39 -2.11
CA THR A 65 8.07 0.98 -1.55
C THR A 65 9.23 0.82 -2.54
N PRO A 66 9.90 1.90 -2.96
CA PRO A 66 11.00 1.82 -3.91
C PRO A 66 12.23 1.17 -3.26
N GLY A 67 12.73 0.09 -3.87
CA GLY A 67 13.90 -0.64 -3.37
C GLY A 67 14.53 -1.65 -4.33
N ARG A 68 14.04 -1.74 -5.58
CA ARG A 68 14.62 -2.59 -6.64
C ARG A 68 14.93 -1.76 -7.88
N ASP A 69 15.84 -2.26 -8.73
CA ASP A 69 16.19 -1.63 -10.00
C ASP A 69 15.00 -1.69 -11.00
N PRO A 70 14.43 -0.55 -11.44
CA PRO A 70 13.30 -0.54 -12.38
C PRO A 70 13.70 -0.88 -13.82
N GLU A 71 15.00 -0.84 -14.16
CA GLU A 71 15.49 -1.14 -15.52
C GLU A 71 15.44 -2.64 -15.86
N LYS A 72 15.24 -3.50 -14.86
CA LYS A 72 15.17 -4.96 -15.03
C LYS A 72 13.77 -5.46 -15.39
N PHE A 73 12.76 -4.58 -15.39
CA PHE A 73 11.36 -4.97 -15.55
C PHE A 73 10.67 -4.17 -16.66
N PRO A 74 9.76 -4.80 -17.43
CA PRO A 74 8.93 -4.10 -18.41
C PRO A 74 8.05 -3.04 -17.74
N ILE A 75 7.78 -1.93 -18.43
CA ILE A 75 6.92 -0.87 -17.90
C ILE A 75 5.46 -1.35 -17.88
N CYS A 76 4.72 -1.01 -16.82
CA CYS A 76 3.28 -1.25 -16.71
C CYS A 76 2.54 -0.57 -17.88
N PRO A 77 1.75 -1.32 -18.68
CA PRO A 77 1.09 -0.78 -19.88
C PRO A 77 0.19 0.40 -19.55
N THR A 78 -0.61 0.30 -18.48
CA THR A 78 -1.47 1.38 -18.00
C THR A 78 -0.69 2.63 -17.62
N CYS A 79 0.45 2.49 -16.94
CA CYS A 79 1.29 3.65 -16.62
C CYS A 79 1.85 4.30 -17.89
N LYS A 80 2.23 3.49 -18.89
CA LYS A 80 2.72 3.95 -20.18
C LYS A 80 1.66 4.74 -20.94
N GLU A 81 0.44 4.20 -21.06
CA GLU A 81 -0.69 4.86 -21.73
C GLU A 81 -1.04 6.20 -21.09
N ILE A 82 -1.13 6.25 -19.76
CA ILE A 82 -1.41 7.50 -19.02
C ILE A 82 -0.30 8.52 -19.25
N TYR A 83 0.97 8.08 -19.19
CA TYR A 83 2.11 8.97 -19.41
C TYR A 83 2.15 9.52 -20.84
N GLU A 84 1.93 8.66 -21.85
CA GLU A 84 1.84 9.06 -23.25
C GLU A 84 0.70 10.05 -23.47
N SER A 85 -0.46 9.85 -22.83
CA SER A 85 -1.59 10.79 -22.89
C SER A 85 -1.34 12.13 -22.18
N MET A 86 -0.36 12.24 -21.30
CA MET A 86 0.01 13.49 -20.62
C MET A 86 1.11 14.28 -21.37
N VAL A 87 1.91 13.58 -22.17
CA VAL A 87 3.06 14.16 -22.92
C VAL A 87 2.69 14.48 -24.37
N GLY A 88 1.67 13.83 -24.94
CA GLY A 88 1.12 14.15 -26.26
C GLY A 88 0.21 15.38 -26.24
#